data_AF-A0A7V6XQ10-F1
#
_entry.id   AF-A0A7V6XQ10-F1
#
_cell.length_a   1.000
_cell.length_b   1.000
_cell.length_c   1.000
_cell.angle_alpha   90.00
_cell.angle_beta   90.00
_cell.angle_gamma   90.00
#
_symmetry.space_group_name_H-M   'P 1'
#
loop_
_entity.id
_entity.type
_entity.pdbx_description
1 polymer ?
#
loop_
_entity_poly.entity_id
_entity_poly.type
_entity_poly.pdbx_seq_one_letter_code
_entity_poly.pdbx_strand_id
1 'polypeptide(L)'
;MNSITSYQPSISLKTNISKVDSGKESLFSIQENVAAKVDSILKEKNSPEIWEELSKKYNVRKATFEEVSEISRALYEAGEISLIDHARLTFDMTRASDYLRQHAPMHISKDFDMNVTTANHNGERDWIAEFEARAAKDLKYGHLIGHQNNMKMVSILQRLEASK
;
A
#
# COMPACT_ATOMS: atom_id res chain seq x y z
N MET A 1 41.12 -32.43 5.95
CA MET A 1 40.09 -32.97 6.85
C MET A 1 39.28 -31.80 7.38
N ASN A 2 37.98 -31.79 7.11
CA ASN A 2 37.06 -30.69 7.41
C ASN A 2 36.68 -30.70 8.90
N SER A 3 36.87 -29.58 9.60
CA SER A 3 36.29 -29.37 10.93
C SER A 3 34.95 -28.65 10.78
N ILE A 4 33.89 -29.33 11.19
CA ILE A 4 32.52 -28.81 11.29
C ILE A 4 32.43 -28.04 12.61
N THR A 5 32.21 -26.73 12.56
CA THR A 5 31.82 -25.95 13.74
C THR A 5 30.31 -25.79 13.72
N SER A 6 29.65 -26.43 14.69
CA SER A 6 28.22 -26.30 14.94
C SER A 6 27.91 -24.92 15.55
N TYR A 7 26.96 -24.21 14.94
CA TYR A 7 26.37 -23.01 15.55
C TYR A 7 25.39 -23.41 16.66
N GLN A 8 25.52 -22.82 17.83
CA GLN A 8 24.52 -22.82 18.90
C GLN A 8 24.04 -21.38 19.11
N PRO A 9 22.73 -21.09 19.06
CA PRO A 9 22.23 -19.78 19.44
C PRO A 9 21.94 -19.74 20.94
N SER A 10 22.63 -18.87 21.68
CA SER A 10 22.32 -18.57 23.07
C SER A 10 22.10 -17.07 23.26
N ILE A 11 20.84 -16.62 23.24
CA ILE A 11 20.43 -15.44 24.03
C ILE A 11 18.98 -15.62 24.48
N SER A 12 18.79 -16.02 25.74
CA SER A 12 17.53 -15.86 26.46
C SER A 12 17.57 -14.54 27.22
N LEU A 13 16.70 -13.60 26.84
CA LEU A 13 16.48 -12.38 27.61
C LEU A 13 15.41 -12.65 28.67
N LYS A 14 15.86 -12.90 29.92
CA LYS A 14 15.01 -12.80 31.10
C LYS A 14 14.94 -11.34 31.54
N THR A 15 13.78 -10.70 31.40
CA THR A 15 13.48 -9.43 32.09
C THR A 15 12.72 -9.72 33.37
N ASN A 16 13.36 -9.45 34.52
CA ASN A 16 12.72 -9.42 35.83
C ASN A 16 11.78 -8.21 35.91
N ILE A 17 10.49 -8.45 36.16
CA ILE A 17 9.54 -7.39 36.51
C ILE A 17 9.46 -7.34 38.04
N SER A 18 10.13 -6.35 38.64
CA SER A 18 9.92 -5.96 40.02
C SER A 18 8.57 -5.24 40.15
N LYS A 19 7.74 -5.77 41.05
CA LYS A 19 6.42 -5.26 41.44
C LYS A 19 6.56 -3.89 42.11
N VAL A 20 5.92 -2.87 41.57
CA VAL A 20 5.61 -1.62 42.28
C VAL A 20 4.12 -1.39 42.18
N ASP A 21 3.48 -1.32 43.34
CA ASP A 21 2.06 -1.03 43.53
C ASP A 21 1.96 0.40 44.08
N SER A 22 1.18 1.27 43.44
CA SER A 22 0.33 2.28 44.06
C SER A 22 -0.24 3.26 43.02
N GLY A 23 -1.54 3.54 43.15
CA GLY A 23 -2.17 4.76 42.61
C GLY A 23 -3.09 4.54 41.42
N LYS A 24 -4.38 4.29 41.70
CA LYS A 24 -5.48 4.44 40.75
C LYS A 24 -5.51 5.90 40.26
N GLU A 25 -5.56 6.13 38.95
CA GLU A 25 -6.52 7.05 38.32
C GLU A 25 -6.82 6.59 36.88
N SER A 26 -8.11 6.70 36.54
CA SER A 26 -8.74 6.17 35.34
C SER A 26 -8.30 6.92 34.09
N LEU A 27 -7.38 6.32 33.31
CA LEU A 27 -6.92 6.86 32.01
C LEU A 27 -7.51 6.12 30.79
N PHE A 28 -8.32 5.07 31.00
CA PHE A 28 -8.83 4.20 29.92
C PHE A 28 -10.27 4.51 29.46
N SER A 29 -10.95 5.49 30.05
CA SER A 29 -12.37 5.74 29.73
C SER A 29 -12.63 6.72 28.57
N ILE A 30 -11.60 7.25 27.91
CA ILE A 30 -11.76 8.21 26.79
C ILE A 30 -11.68 7.50 25.41
N GLN A 31 -11.10 6.30 25.33
CA GLN A 31 -10.87 5.62 24.05
C GLN A 31 -12.11 4.94 23.44
N GLU A 32 -13.01 4.43 24.27
CA GLU A 32 -14.15 3.64 23.78
C GLU A 32 -15.21 4.50 23.07
N ASN A 33 -15.40 5.74 23.53
CA ASN A 33 -16.41 6.65 22.99
C ASN A 33 -15.96 7.36 21.69
N VAL A 34 -14.66 7.55 21.50
CA VAL A 34 -14.12 8.14 20.26
C VAL A 34 -14.05 7.08 19.16
N ALA A 35 -13.62 5.86 19.48
CA ALA A 35 -13.61 4.76 18.51
C ALA A 35 -15.02 4.44 18.01
N ALA A 36 -16.01 4.36 18.90
CA ALA A 36 -17.40 4.10 18.51
C ALA A 36 -18.03 5.24 17.69
N LYS A 37 -17.67 6.51 17.97
CA LYS A 37 -18.17 7.68 17.24
C LYS A 37 -17.49 7.87 15.88
N VAL A 38 -16.21 7.52 15.77
CA VAL A 38 -15.49 7.49 14.49
C VAL A 38 -16.01 6.33 13.64
N ASP A 39 -16.21 5.13 14.22
CA ASP A 39 -16.82 3.99 13.51
C ASP A 39 -18.25 4.28 13.03
N SER A 40 -19.05 5.05 13.78
CA SER A 40 -20.41 5.41 13.35
C SER A 40 -20.42 6.45 12.23
N ILE A 41 -19.47 7.40 12.23
CA ILE A 41 -19.34 8.42 11.17
C ILE A 41 -18.74 7.81 9.90
N LEU A 42 -17.83 6.85 10.02
CA LEU A 42 -17.27 6.09 8.90
C LEU A 42 -18.29 5.13 8.28
N LYS A 43 -19.19 4.54 9.09
CA LYS A 43 -20.28 3.67 8.62
C LYS A 43 -21.41 4.42 7.90
N GLU A 44 -21.47 5.74 7.99
CA GLU A 44 -22.58 6.51 7.41
C GLU A 44 -22.41 6.73 5.89
N LYS A 45 -21.23 6.47 5.33
CA LYS A 45 -21.05 6.30 3.88
C LYS A 45 -21.21 4.84 3.54
N ASN A 46 -22.33 4.49 2.92
CA ASN A 46 -22.58 3.13 2.48
C ASN A 46 -21.45 2.70 1.53
N SER A 47 -20.72 1.63 1.89
CA SER A 47 -19.65 1.02 1.09
C SER A 47 -19.91 0.99 -0.43
N PRO A 48 -21.10 0.59 -0.94
CA PRO A 48 -21.38 0.58 -2.38
C PRO A 48 -21.32 1.97 -3.04
N GLU A 49 -21.69 3.02 -2.30
CA GLU A 49 -21.85 4.38 -2.81
C GLU A 49 -20.50 4.99 -3.19
N ILE A 50 -19.44 4.78 -2.39
CA ILE A 50 -18.12 5.37 -2.69
C ILE A 50 -17.47 4.73 -3.93
N TRP A 51 -17.66 3.43 -4.16
CA TRP A 51 -17.14 2.78 -5.37
C TRP A 51 -17.85 3.30 -6.62
N GLU A 52 -19.17 3.50 -6.56
CA GLU A 52 -19.96 4.02 -7.67
C GLU A 52 -19.67 5.50 -7.95
N GLU A 53 -19.51 6.33 -6.92
CA GLU A 53 -19.13 7.74 -7.06
C GLU A 53 -17.76 7.89 -7.74
N LEU A 54 -16.77 7.13 -7.27
CA LEU A 54 -15.41 7.18 -7.82
C LEU A 54 -15.34 6.58 -9.23
N SER A 55 -16.09 5.52 -9.53
CA SER A 55 -16.10 4.88 -10.86
C SER A 55 -16.70 5.78 -11.94
N LYS A 56 -17.68 6.62 -11.58
CA LYS A 56 -18.27 7.64 -12.46
C LYS A 56 -17.32 8.81 -12.70
N LYS A 57 -16.52 9.17 -11.69
CA LYS A 57 -15.61 10.31 -11.76
C LYS A 57 -14.30 10.00 -12.48
N TYR A 58 -13.76 8.80 -12.29
CA TYR A 58 -12.41 8.45 -12.78
C TYR A 58 -12.42 7.22 -13.69
N ASN A 59 -11.47 7.20 -14.64
CA ASN A 59 -11.19 6.03 -15.45
C ASN A 59 -9.79 5.49 -15.15
N VAL A 60 -9.68 4.43 -14.35
CA VAL A 60 -8.38 3.86 -13.93
C VAL A 60 -7.52 3.29 -15.06
N ARG A 61 -8.10 3.07 -16.25
CA ARG A 61 -7.33 2.71 -17.45
C ARG A 61 -6.72 3.92 -18.18
N LYS A 62 -7.13 5.11 -17.78
CA LYS A 62 -6.71 6.40 -18.33
C LYS A 62 -6.75 7.44 -17.21
N ALA A 63 -5.93 7.22 -16.18
CA ALA A 63 -5.83 8.10 -15.02
C ALA A 63 -4.38 8.52 -14.79
N THR A 64 -4.19 9.72 -14.28
CA THR A 64 -2.92 10.23 -13.75
C THR A 64 -2.61 9.62 -12.38
N PHE A 65 -1.39 9.83 -11.89
CA PHE A 65 -0.99 9.38 -10.56
C PHE A 65 -1.77 10.11 -9.46
N GLU A 66 -2.02 11.39 -9.64
CA GLU A 66 -2.79 12.23 -8.73
C GLU A 66 -4.22 11.69 -8.60
N GLU A 67 -4.87 11.35 -9.71
CA GLU A 67 -6.22 10.76 -9.70
C GLU A 67 -6.27 9.41 -8.99
N VAL A 68 -5.30 8.52 -9.23
CA VAL A 68 -5.21 7.24 -8.49
C VAL A 68 -4.95 7.48 -7.00
N SER A 69 -4.17 8.49 -6.66
CA SER A 69 -3.94 8.88 -5.27
C SER A 69 -5.21 9.41 -4.59
N GLU A 70 -6.02 10.18 -5.31
CA GLU A 70 -7.33 10.64 -4.83
C GLU A 70 -8.30 9.47 -4.62
N ILE A 71 -8.41 8.56 -5.59
CA ILE A 71 -9.21 7.33 -5.47
C ILE A 71 -8.76 6.53 -4.24
N SER A 72 -7.46 6.28 -4.14
CA SER A 72 -6.87 5.49 -3.07
C SER A 72 -7.14 6.09 -1.69
N ARG A 73 -6.95 7.41 -1.55
CA ARG A 73 -7.24 8.12 -0.31
C ARG A 73 -8.72 8.04 0.05
N ALA A 74 -9.62 8.27 -0.91
CA ALA A 74 -11.07 8.21 -0.65
C ALA A 74 -11.52 6.82 -0.21
N LEU A 75 -11.02 5.76 -0.86
CA LEU A 75 -11.29 4.37 -0.47
C LEU A 75 -10.71 4.05 0.91
N TYR A 76 -9.52 4.56 1.23
CA TYR A 76 -8.90 4.35 2.54
C TYR A 76 -9.66 5.07 3.66
N GLU A 77 -10.02 6.34 3.45
CA GLU A 77 -10.81 7.14 4.40
C GLU A 77 -12.20 6.52 4.63
N ALA A 78 -12.79 5.87 3.63
CA ALA A 78 -14.04 5.12 3.76
C ALA A 78 -13.87 3.73 4.42
N GLY A 79 -12.64 3.29 4.71
CA GLY A 79 -12.36 1.96 5.26
C GLY A 79 -12.48 0.81 4.26
N GLU A 80 -12.61 1.09 2.96
CA GLU A 80 -12.77 0.09 1.89
C GLU A 80 -11.47 -0.62 1.54
N ILE A 81 -10.34 0.04 1.75
CA ILE A 81 -9.00 -0.52 1.56
C ILE A 81 -8.15 -0.26 2.79
N SER A 82 -7.15 -1.11 3.01
CA SER A 82 -6.24 -0.95 4.16
C SER A 82 -5.20 0.13 3.91
N LEU A 83 -4.56 0.63 4.98
CA LEU A 83 -3.45 1.58 4.88
C LEU A 83 -2.30 1.07 3.99
N ILE A 84 -2.01 -0.23 4.02
CA ILE A 84 -0.95 -0.81 3.18
C ILE A 84 -1.36 -0.87 1.69
N ASP A 85 -2.66 -1.01 1.40
CA ASP A 85 -3.16 -0.93 0.02
C ASP A 85 -3.08 0.51 -0.48
N HIS A 86 -3.45 1.46 0.38
CA HIS A 86 -3.30 2.89 0.11
C HIS A 86 -1.85 3.24 -0.23
N ALA A 87 -0.91 2.91 0.66
CA ALA A 87 0.51 3.19 0.47
C ALA A 87 1.08 2.58 -0.82
N ARG A 88 0.56 1.44 -1.29
CA ARG A 88 0.99 0.82 -2.56
C ARG A 88 0.44 1.55 -3.78
N LEU A 89 -0.83 1.92 -3.75
CA LEU A 89 -1.47 2.67 -4.85
C LEU A 89 -0.89 4.09 -4.99
N THR A 90 -0.43 4.69 -3.88
CA THR A 90 0.12 6.05 -3.88
C THR A 90 1.64 6.10 -3.84
N PHE A 91 2.33 5.00 -4.19
CA PHE A 91 3.78 5.03 -4.32
C PHE A 91 4.18 5.66 -5.66
N ASP A 92 4.78 6.85 -5.60
CA ASP A 92 5.20 7.60 -6.79
C ASP A 92 6.49 7.02 -7.39
N MET A 93 6.31 6.12 -8.37
CA MET A 93 7.40 5.44 -9.07
C MET A 93 8.21 6.38 -9.96
N THR A 94 7.58 7.41 -10.51
CA THR A 94 8.25 8.39 -11.35
C THR A 94 9.23 9.20 -10.50
N ARG A 95 8.76 9.74 -9.38
CA ARG A 95 9.61 10.47 -8.43
C ARG A 95 10.69 9.60 -7.81
N ALA A 96 10.39 8.33 -7.52
CA ALA A 96 11.40 7.38 -7.07
C ALA A 96 12.48 7.13 -8.14
N SER A 97 12.09 7.04 -9.41
CA SER A 97 13.03 6.91 -10.54
C SER A 97 13.92 8.15 -10.67
N ASP A 98 13.32 9.35 -10.60
CA ASP A 98 14.05 10.61 -10.60
C ASP A 98 15.06 10.70 -9.47
N TYR A 99 14.62 10.34 -8.26
CA TYR A 99 15.48 10.35 -7.08
C TYR A 99 16.67 9.42 -7.27
N LEU A 100 16.44 8.19 -7.75
CA LEU A 100 17.51 7.22 -8.01
C LEU A 100 18.48 7.71 -9.10
N ARG A 101 17.98 8.29 -10.19
CA ARG A 101 18.83 8.87 -11.25
C ARG A 101 19.77 9.96 -10.74
N GLN A 102 19.32 10.74 -9.76
CA GLN A 102 20.08 11.88 -9.23
C GLN A 102 21.00 11.50 -8.06
N HIS A 103 20.59 10.55 -7.21
CA HIS A 103 21.23 10.33 -5.91
C HIS A 103 21.82 8.94 -5.72
N ALA A 104 21.62 7.99 -6.65
CA ALA A 104 22.23 6.68 -6.52
C ALA A 104 23.77 6.80 -6.60
N PRO A 105 24.53 6.05 -5.78
CA PRO A 105 26.00 6.06 -5.79
C PRO A 105 26.60 5.40 -7.05
N MET A 106 25.75 4.95 -7.96
CA MET A 106 26.11 4.25 -9.19
C MET A 106 25.41 4.90 -10.38
N HIS A 107 25.97 4.71 -11.57
CA HIS A 107 25.35 5.21 -12.78
C HIS A 107 24.01 4.51 -13.03
N ILE A 108 22.94 5.30 -13.11
CA ILE A 108 21.60 4.86 -13.52
C ILE A 108 21.34 5.39 -14.92
N SER A 109 20.82 4.53 -15.81
CA SER A 109 20.44 4.93 -17.17
C SER A 109 19.45 6.09 -17.14
N LYS A 110 19.55 7.00 -18.13
CA LYS A 110 18.55 8.06 -18.33
C LYS A 110 17.16 7.48 -18.60
N ASP A 111 17.11 6.31 -19.21
CA ASP A 111 15.87 5.62 -19.58
C ASP A 111 15.35 4.70 -18.47
N PHE A 112 15.99 4.71 -17.29
CA PHE A 112 15.50 3.93 -16.15
C PHE A 112 14.17 4.50 -15.65
N ASP A 113 13.10 3.71 -15.71
CA ASP A 113 11.81 4.01 -15.10
C ASP A 113 11.40 2.82 -14.23
N MET A 114 10.94 3.11 -13.02
CA MET A 114 10.39 2.12 -12.13
C MET A 114 9.02 1.66 -12.58
N ASN A 115 8.25 2.47 -13.32
CA ASN A 115 7.01 2.06 -13.99
C ASN A 115 7.30 0.98 -15.04
N VAL A 116 6.37 0.03 -15.21
CA VAL A 116 6.52 -1.06 -16.18
C VAL A 116 5.93 -0.68 -17.53
N THR A 117 4.80 0.02 -17.51
CA THR A 117 4.13 0.55 -18.70
C THR A 117 4.59 1.98 -18.98
N THR A 118 4.19 2.57 -20.10
CA THR A 118 4.44 3.99 -20.41
C THR A 118 3.16 4.81 -20.21
N ALA A 119 3.29 6.00 -19.63
CA ALA A 119 2.18 6.96 -19.58
C ALA A 119 2.03 7.66 -20.95
N ASN A 120 0.85 8.21 -21.23
CA ASN A 120 0.66 9.03 -22.42
C ASN A 120 1.17 10.47 -22.20
N HIS A 121 0.98 11.35 -23.20
CA HIS A 121 1.45 12.74 -23.16
C HIS A 121 0.81 13.59 -22.06
N ASN A 122 -0.32 13.17 -21.49
CA ASN A 122 -0.98 13.84 -20.36
C ASN A 122 -0.57 13.26 -19.00
N GLY A 123 0.35 12.29 -18.96
CA GLY A 123 0.71 11.57 -17.74
C GLY A 123 -0.30 10.50 -17.32
N GLU A 124 -1.29 10.18 -18.17
CA GLU A 124 -2.28 9.15 -17.88
C GLU A 124 -1.74 7.76 -18.19
N ARG A 125 -2.10 6.77 -17.38
CA ARG A 125 -1.66 5.38 -17.47
C ARG A 125 -2.85 4.43 -17.32
N ASP A 126 -2.76 3.26 -17.93
CA ASP A 126 -3.61 2.12 -17.55
C ASP A 126 -3.05 1.47 -16.29
N TRP A 127 -3.63 1.82 -15.14
CA TRP A 127 -3.15 1.35 -13.85
C TRP A 127 -3.44 -0.12 -13.61
N ILE A 128 -4.49 -0.67 -14.23
CA ILE A 128 -4.75 -2.12 -14.18
C ILE A 128 -3.61 -2.83 -14.93
N ALA A 129 -3.30 -2.39 -16.15
CA ALA A 129 -2.21 -2.96 -16.93
C ALA A 129 -0.83 -2.81 -16.26
N GLU A 130 -0.59 -1.68 -15.57
CA GLU A 130 0.64 -1.46 -14.79
C GLU A 130 0.82 -2.51 -13.69
N PHE A 131 -0.20 -2.72 -12.86
CA PHE A 131 -0.13 -3.70 -11.77
C PHE A 131 -0.16 -5.15 -12.28
N GLU A 132 -0.84 -5.44 -13.38
CA GLU A 132 -0.76 -6.75 -14.06
C GLU A 132 0.66 -7.03 -14.57
N ALA A 133 1.29 -6.04 -15.22
CA ALA A 133 2.65 -6.17 -15.73
C ALA A 133 3.67 -6.35 -14.59
N ARG A 134 3.47 -5.65 -13.46
CA ARG A 134 4.25 -5.86 -12.22
C ARG A 134 4.06 -7.26 -11.64
N ALA A 135 2.81 -7.72 -11.53
CA ALA A 135 2.50 -9.05 -11.04
C ALA A 135 3.16 -10.13 -11.89
N ALA A 136 3.12 -9.98 -13.22
CA ALA A 136 3.78 -10.89 -14.16
C ALA A 136 5.32 -10.86 -14.00
N LYS A 137 5.90 -9.66 -13.84
CA LYS A 137 7.33 -9.49 -13.58
C LYS A 137 7.75 -10.17 -12.28
N ASP A 138 7.03 -9.96 -11.19
CA ASP A 138 7.31 -10.58 -9.90
C ASP A 138 7.22 -12.11 -9.98
N LEU A 139 6.18 -12.63 -10.64
CA LEU A 139 6.04 -14.07 -10.86
C LEU A 139 7.23 -14.65 -11.65
N LYS A 140 7.65 -13.96 -12.71
CA LYS A 140 8.80 -14.36 -13.56
C LYS A 140 10.10 -14.49 -12.76
N TYR A 141 10.32 -13.65 -11.75
CA TYR A 141 11.52 -13.67 -10.91
C TYR A 141 11.34 -14.42 -9.58
N GLY A 142 10.22 -15.13 -9.39
CA GLY A 142 9.96 -15.92 -8.18
C GLY A 142 9.55 -15.11 -6.95
N HIS A 143 9.20 -13.83 -7.13
CA HIS A 143 8.76 -12.96 -6.04
C HIS A 143 7.25 -13.11 -5.78
N LEU A 144 6.85 -14.24 -5.17
CA LEU A 144 5.45 -14.61 -5.00
C LEU A 144 4.63 -13.61 -4.14
N ILE A 145 5.25 -13.04 -3.11
CA ILE A 145 4.61 -12.02 -2.26
C ILE A 145 4.32 -10.75 -3.07
N GLY A 146 5.28 -10.30 -3.89
CA GLY A 146 5.09 -9.17 -4.79
C GLY A 146 3.97 -9.42 -5.79
N HIS A 147 3.95 -10.61 -6.40
CA HIS A 147 2.87 -11.02 -7.29
C HIS A 147 1.50 -10.92 -6.63
N GLN A 148 1.33 -11.50 -5.43
CA GLN A 148 0.06 -11.45 -4.70
C GLN A 148 -0.35 -10.02 -4.35
N ASN A 149 0.60 -9.18 -3.92
CA ASN A 149 0.34 -7.78 -3.59
C ASN A 149 -0.11 -6.99 -4.83
N ASN A 150 0.54 -7.18 -5.97
CA ASN A 150 0.16 -6.52 -7.22
C ASN A 150 -1.20 -7.00 -7.73
N MET A 151 -1.49 -8.31 -7.66
CA MET A 151 -2.82 -8.83 -8.00
C MET A 151 -3.92 -8.28 -7.10
N LYS A 152 -3.62 -7.98 -5.82
CA LYS A 152 -4.57 -7.29 -4.94
C LYS A 152 -4.89 -5.88 -5.45
N MET A 153 -3.90 -5.14 -5.95
CA MET A 153 -4.12 -3.81 -6.53
C MET A 153 -4.97 -3.90 -7.80
N VAL A 154 -4.71 -4.90 -8.65
CA VAL A 154 -5.54 -5.22 -9.82
C VAL A 154 -7.00 -5.45 -9.40
N SER A 155 -7.25 -6.27 -8.38
CA SER A 155 -8.62 -6.51 -7.89
C SER A 155 -9.32 -5.26 -7.36
N ILE A 156 -8.61 -4.37 -6.66
CA ILE A 156 -9.15 -3.09 -6.19
C ILE A 156 -9.57 -2.21 -7.37
N LEU A 157 -8.69 -2.05 -8.36
CA LEU A 157 -8.96 -1.20 -9.53
C LEU A 157 -10.04 -1.79 -10.44
N GLN A 158 -10.09 -3.12 -10.60
CA GLN A 158 -11.15 -3.81 -11.34
C GLN A 158 -12.50 -3.71 -10.64
N ARG A 159 -12.54 -3.77 -9.30
CA ARG A 159 -13.78 -3.53 -8.54
C ARG A 159 -14.31 -2.13 -8.81
N LEU A 160 -13.42 -1.13 -8.84
CA LEU A 160 -13.81 0.22 -9.19
C LEU A 160 -14.36 0.30 -10.63
N GLU A 161 -13.69 -0.31 -11.60
CA GLU A 161 -14.14 -0.35 -12.99
C GLU A 161 -15.51 -1.03 -13.15
N ALA A 162 -15.78 -2.09 -12.39
CA ALA A 162 -17.03 -2.83 -12.41
C ALA A 162 -18.19 -2.15 -11.66
N SER A 163 -17.91 -1.08 -10.90
CA SER A 163 -18.92 -0.34 -10.11
C SER A 163 -19.51 0.84 -10.89
N LYS A 164 -19.41 0.84 -12.22
CA LYS A 164 -19.97 1.87 -13.12
C LYS A 164 -21.46 1.69 -13.36
#